data_AF-A0A965PF84-F1
#
_entry.id   AF-A0A965PF84-F1
#
_cell.length_a   1.000
_cell.length_b   1.000
_cell.length_c   1.000
_cell.angle_alpha   90.00
_cell.angle_beta   90.00
_cell.angle_gamma   90.00
#
_symmetry.space_group_name_H-M   'P 1'
#
loop_
_entity.id
_entity.type
_entity.pdbx_description
1 polymer ?
#
loop_
_entity_poly.entity_id
_entity_poly.type
_entity_poly.pdbx_seq_one_letter_code
_entity_poly.pdbx_strand_id
1 'polypeptide(L)' 'MDSQTIINLGISVACAAAGWWLRILWEAQQRLARDLSDLEKELPHSYVLKSDYKEDLQEVKDMLQKIFDKLENKADK' A
#
# COMPACT_ATOMS: atom_id res chain seq x y z
N MET A 1 -49.18 13.84 -24.73
CA MET A 1 -48.47 12.59 -24.37
C MET A 1 -49.23 11.98 -23.21
N ASP A 2 -49.48 10.68 -23.25
CA ASP A 2 -50.22 9.97 -22.21
C ASP A 2 -49.43 10.00 -20.89
N SER A 3 -50.08 10.27 -19.76
CA SER A 3 -49.41 10.38 -18.45
C SER A 3 -48.67 9.10 -18.07
N GLN A 4 -49.18 7.94 -18.53
CA GLN A 4 -48.53 6.65 -18.34
C GLN A 4 -47.19 6.55 -19.10
N THR A 5 -47.11 7.13 -20.30
CA THR A 5 -45.87 7.14 -21.10
C THR A 5 -44.78 7.95 -20.41
N ILE A 6 -45.12 9.09 -19.81
CA ILE A 6 -44.16 9.95 -19.12
C ILE A 6 -43.63 9.26 -17.85
N ILE A 7 -44.50 8.61 -17.08
CA ILE A 7 -44.11 7.90 -15.86
C ILE A 7 -43.23 6.68 -16.20
N ASN A 8 -43.62 5.87 -17.19
CA ASN A 8 -42.82 4.72 -17.61
C ASN A 8 -41.45 5.13 -18.14
N LEU A 9 -41.38 6.24 -18.88
CA LEU A 9 -40.12 6.80 -19.35
C LEU A 9 -39.24 7.25 -18.17
N GLY A 10 -39.81 7.97 -17.20
CA GLY A 10 -39.09 8.41 -16.01
C GLY A 10 -38.51 7.24 -15.19
N ILE A 11 -39.31 6.18 -14.98
CA ILE A 11 -38.87 4.98 -14.27
C ILE A 11 -37.77 4.26 -15.06
N SER A 12 -37.91 4.12 -16.38
CA SER A 12 -36.89 3.45 -17.20
C SER A 12 -35.53 4.17 -17.14
N VAL A 13 -35.54 5.51 -17.18
CA VAL A 13 -34.33 6.33 -17.05
C VAL A 13 -33.74 6.20 -15.65
N ALA A 14 -34.58 6.21 -14.61
CA ALA A 14 -34.13 6.05 -13.23
C ALA A 14 -33.50 4.66 -12.99
N CYS A 15 -34.10 3.59 -13.52
CA CYS A 15 -33.54 2.24 -13.44
C CYS A 15 -32.23 2.11 -14.22
N ALA A 16 -32.12 2.72 -15.40
CA ALA A 16 -30.87 2.75 -16.16
C ALA A 16 -29.75 3.49 -15.40
N ALA A 17 -30.07 4.64 -14.81
CA ALA A 17 -29.13 5.41 -14.00
C ALA A 17 -28.69 4.63 -12.74
N ALA A 18 -29.63 3.98 -12.06
CA ALA A 18 -29.34 3.15 -10.89
C ALA A 18 -28.46 1.94 -11.24
N GLY A 19 -28.74 1.27 -12.37
CA GLY A 19 -27.92 0.16 -12.87
C GLY A 19 -26.50 0.60 -13.23
N TRP A 20 -26.36 1.76 -13.88
CA TRP A 20 -25.05 2.34 -14.18
C TRP A 20 -24.27 2.70 -12.91
N TRP A 21 -24.95 3.30 -11.92
CA TRP A 21 -24.35 3.62 -10.64
C TRP A 21 -23.90 2.38 -9.87
N LEU A 22 -24.68 1.30 -9.89
CA LEU A 22 -24.31 0.03 -9.27
C LEU A 22 -23.06 -0.58 -9.92
N ARG A 23 -22.91 -0.43 -11.24
CA ARG A 23 -21.69 -0.83 -11.94
C ARG A 23 -20.47 -0.05 -11.46
N ILE A 24 -20.60 1.27 -11.28
CA ILE A 24 -19.50 2.11 -10.75
C ILE A 24 -19.11 1.64 -9.34
N LEU A 25 -20.09 1.36 -8.47
CA LEU A 25 -19.82 0.83 -7.13
C LEU A 25 -19.11 -0.53 -7.18
N TRP A 26 -19.53 -1.41 -8.08
CA TRP A 26 -18.90 -2.72 -8.27
C TRP A 26 -17.45 -2.59 -8.76
N GLU A 27 -17.18 -1.66 -9.67
CA GLU A 27 -15.81 -1.37 -10.14
C GLU A 27 -14.94 -0.79 -9.02
N ALA A 28 -15.47 0.11 -8.18
CA ALA A 28 -14.78 0.67 -7.03
C ALA A 28 -14.45 -0.40 -5.97
N GLN A 29 -15.41 -1.28 -5.67
CA GLN A 29 -15.22 -2.40 -4.75
C GLN A 29 -14.08 -3.32 -5.22
N GLN A 30 -14.05 -3.66 -6.51
CA GLN A 30 -12.98 -4.49 -7.06
C GLN A 30 -11.62 -3.80 -7.07
N ARG A 31 -11.56 -2.47 -7.26
CA ARG A 31 -10.31 -1.70 -7.16
C ARG A 31 -9.76 -1.77 -5.74
N LEU A 32 -10.59 -1.49 -4.74
CA LEU A 32 -10.20 -1.58 -3.33
C LEU A 32 -9.72 -2.99 -2.94
N ALA A 33 -10.39 -4.03 -3.42
CA ALA A 33 -9.97 -5.41 -3.17
C ALA A 33 -8.59 -5.74 -3.80
N ARG A 34 -8.31 -5.22 -4.99
CA ARG A 34 -6.99 -5.35 -5.64
C ARG A 34 -5.92 -4.58 -4.88
N ASP A 35 -6.18 -3.32 -4.55
CA ASP A 35 -5.24 -2.46 -3.83
C ASP A 35 -4.87 -3.07 -2.47
N LEU A 36 -5.83 -3.71 -1.77
CA LEU A 36 -5.56 -4.41 -0.52
C LEU A 36 -4.68 -5.65 -0.74
N SER A 37 -4.93 -6.43 -1.79
CA SER A 37 -4.11 -7.60 -2.13
C SER A 37 -2.69 -7.20 -2.53
N ASP A 38 -2.54 -6.07 -3.21
CA ASP A 38 -1.22 -5.56 -3.59
C ASP A 38 -0.49 -4.96 -2.38
N LEU A 39 -1.20 -4.26 -1.49
CA LEU A 39 -0.65 -3.81 -0.21
C LEU A 39 -0.18 -4.98 0.67
N GLU A 40 -0.93 -6.08 0.72
CA GLU A 40 -0.54 -7.30 1.45
C GLU A 40 0.77 -7.90 0.90
N LYS A 41 1.02 -7.81 -0.41
CA LYS A 41 2.27 -8.25 -1.04
C LYS A 41 3.42 -7.27 -0.80
N GLU A 42 3.15 -5.97 -0.69
CA GLU A 42 4.18 -4.94 -0.47
C GLU A 42 4.58 -4.81 1.01
N LEU A 43 3.66 -5.08 1.95
CA LEU A 43 3.90 -5.06 3.40
C LEU A 43 5.12 -5.89 3.87
N PRO A 44 5.39 -7.13 3.40
CA PRO A 44 6.57 -7.88 3.82
C PRO A 44 7.91 -7.25 3.39
N HIS A 45 7.93 -6.28 2.48
CA HIS A 45 9.16 -5.60 2.05
C HIS A 45 9.50 -4.35 2.86
N SER A 46 8.51 -3.70 3.50
CA SER A 46 8.72 -2.43 4.21
C SER A 46 9.13 -2.60 5.67
N TYR A 47 9.06 -3.81 6.23
CA TYR A 47 9.41 -4.07 7.61
C TYR A 47 10.67 -4.95 7.67
N VAL A 48 11.84 -4.29 7.60
CA VAL A 48 13.04 -4.84 8.24
C VAL A 48 12.65 -5.01 9.71
N LEU A 49 12.64 -6.24 10.23
CA LEU A 49 12.32 -6.45 11.63
C LEU A 49 13.32 -5.63 12.45
N LYS A 50 12.87 -5.02 13.56
CA LYS A 50 13.78 -4.28 14.46
C LYS A 50 14.97 -5.14 14.93
N SER A 51 14.85 -6.47 14.85
CA SER A 51 15.95 -7.42 15.07
C SER A 51 17.06 -7.25 14.04
N ASP A 52 16.71 -7.27 12.77
CA ASP A 52 17.67 -7.32 11.65
C ASP A 52 18.41 -5.98 11.57
N TYR A 53 17.70 -4.87 11.75
CA TYR A 53 18.33 -3.55 11.86
C TYR A 53 19.27 -3.41 13.06
N LYS A 54 18.99 -4.08 14.20
CA LYS A 54 19.89 -4.09 15.36
C LYS A 54 21.15 -4.89 15.09
N GLU A 55 21.02 -6.00 14.37
CA GLU A 55 22.14 -6.85 13.96
C GLU A 55 23.08 -6.09 13.01
N ASP A 56 22.52 -5.47 11.97
CA ASP A 56 23.28 -4.62 11.03
C ASP A 56 23.99 -3.46 11.75
N LEU A 57 23.31 -2.80 12.69
CA LEU A 57 23.88 -1.70 13.45
C LEU A 57 25.03 -2.16 14.37
N GLN A 58 24.93 -3.38 14.91
CA GLN A 58 25.98 -3.97 15.75
C GLN A 58 27.21 -4.30 14.91
N GLU A 59 27.02 -4.89 13.72
CA GLU A 59 28.11 -5.17 12.79
C GLU A 59 28.86 -3.88 12.39
N VAL A 60 28.12 -2.82 12.06
CA VAL A 60 28.70 -1.50 11.74
C VAL A 60 29.51 -0.94 12.92
N LYS A 61 29.00 -1.04 14.15
CA LYS A 61 29.73 -0.59 15.35
C LYS A 61 31.01 -1.39 15.58
N ASP A 62 30.97 -2.70 15.39
CA ASP A 62 32.15 -3.56 15.55
C ASP A 62 33.20 -3.28 14.49
N MET A 63 32.79 -2.99 13.26
CA MET A 63 33.70 -2.54 12.20
C MET A 63 34.36 -1.20 12.55
N LEU A 64 33.58 -0.23 13.06
CA LEU A 64 34.10 1.07 13.49
C LEU A 64 35.07 0.93 14.65
N GLN A 65 34.77 0.10 15.65
CA GLN A 65 35.66 -0.16 16.78
C GLN A 65 37.02 -0.70 16.30
N LYS A 66 37.02 -1.68 15.40
CA LYS A 66 38.26 -2.23 14.81
C LYS A 66 39.06 -1.18 14.04
N ILE A 67 38.39 -0.20 13.40
CA ILE A 67 39.05 0.90 12.71
C ILE A 67 39.68 1.86 13.71
N PHE A 68 38.97 2.21 14.79
CA PHE A 68 39.49 3.04 15.87
C PHE A 68 40.69 2.39 16.56
N ASP A 69 40.60 1.12 16.93
CA ASP A 69 41.71 0.40 17.55
C ASP A 69 42.95 0.39 16.64
N LYS A 70 42.77 0.23 15.32
CA LYS A 70 43.86 0.31 14.34
C LYS A 70 44.41 1.72 14.18
N LEU A 71 43.58 2.75 14.29
CA LEU A 71 43.99 4.15 14.24
C LEU A 71 44.79 4.54 15.48
N GLU A 72 44.33 4.19 16.68
CA GLU A 72 45.06 4.43 17.93
C GLU A 72 46.42 3.72 17.94
N ASN A 73 46.46 2.44 17.56
CA ASN A 73 47.72 1.70 17.43
C ASN A 73 48.68 2.25 16.36
N LYS A 74 48.19 3.08 15.43
CA LYS A 74 49.00 3.70 14.37
C LYS A 74 49.37 5.15 14.70
N ALA A 75 48.71 5.78 15.67
CA ALA A 75 49.03 7.10 16.19
C ALA A 75 50.08 7.04 17.32
N ASP A 76 50.18 5.91 18.04
CA ASP A 76 51.23 5.63 19.03
C ASP A 76 52.58 5.17 18.42
N LYS A 77 52.74 5.25 17.09
CA LYS A 77 53.98 5.00 16.36
C LYS A 77 54.36 6.20 15.50
#